data_AF-A0A7K6IFM8-F1
#
_entry.id   AF-A0A7K6IFM8-F1
#
_cell.length_a   1.000
_cell.length_b   1.000
_cell.length_c   1.000
_cell.angle_alpha   90.00
_cell.angle_beta   90.00
_cell.angle_gamma   90.00
#
_symmetry.space_group_name_H-M   'P 1'
#
loop_
_entity.id
_entity.type
_entity.pdbx_description
1 polymer ?
#
loop_
_entity_poly.entity_id
_entity_poly.type
_entity_poly.pdbx_seq_one_letter_code
_entity_poly.pdbx_strand_id
1 'polypeptide(L)'
;GDYETFENIEEKNPSWVCVKAENISCRAEKFPNTPIADLGQKVECDVDVGLICNNKDQQIGGIIPMPVCLNYEISVCCTPNKPECLSPPSTTSTTTSTPSSTTTSVSPTTPSTTTPTPTPEVIPSSTTPTTTT
;
A
#
# COMPACT_ATOMS: atom_id res chain seq x y z
N GLY A 1 -6.42 12.77 15.49
CA GLY A 1 -5.42 12.50 14.45
C GLY A 1 -4.08 12.67 15.09
N ASP A 2 -3.07 12.82 14.27
CA ASP A 2 -1.74 13.23 14.68
C ASP A 2 -1.27 14.40 13.81
N TYR A 3 -0.72 15.44 14.42
CA TYR A 3 -0.54 16.75 13.78
C TYR A 3 0.75 17.41 14.26
N GLU A 4 1.85 17.00 13.64
CA GLU A 4 3.16 17.65 13.79
C GLU A 4 3.32 18.75 12.72
N THR A 5 2.40 19.72 12.72
CA THR A 5 2.49 20.88 11.83
C THR A 5 3.39 21.95 12.43
N PHE A 6 4.01 22.79 11.59
CA PHE A 6 4.90 23.84 12.11
C PHE A 6 4.17 24.83 13.02
N GLU A 7 2.92 25.18 12.71
CA GLU A 7 2.07 26.00 13.57
C GLU A 7 1.86 25.35 14.95
N ASN A 8 1.58 24.04 14.99
CA ASN A 8 1.41 23.28 16.23
C ASN A 8 2.71 23.17 17.03
N ILE A 9 3.87 23.19 16.37
CA ILE A 9 5.19 23.12 17.02
C ILE A 9 5.55 24.49 17.58
N GLU A 10 5.32 25.58 16.84
CA GLU A 10 5.54 26.95 17.31
C GLU A 10 4.65 27.29 18.51
N GLU A 11 3.39 26.85 18.51
CA GLU A 11 2.47 27.05 19.65
C GLU A 11 2.98 26.34 20.92
N LYS A 12 3.46 25.10 20.78
CA LYS A 12 3.96 24.30 21.91
C LYS A 12 5.38 24.68 22.32
N ASN A 13 6.19 25.17 21.40
CA ASN A 13 7.57 25.54 21.62
C ASN A 13 7.89 26.89 20.92
N PRO A 14 7.55 28.01 21.55
CA PRO A 14 7.77 29.36 20.99
C PRO A 14 9.25 29.70 20.76
N SER A 15 10.17 28.92 21.33
CA SER A 15 11.61 29.09 21.15
C SER A 15 12.16 28.35 19.93
N TRP A 16 11.36 27.47 19.31
CA TRP A 16 11.72 26.81 18.06
C TRP A 16 11.65 27.83 16.92
N VAL A 17 12.77 28.01 16.22
CA VAL A 17 12.88 28.97 15.11
C VAL A 17 13.32 28.23 13.85
N CYS A 18 12.39 28.10 12.91
CA CYS A 18 12.64 27.55 11.57
C CYS A 18 12.13 28.55 10.53
N VAL A 19 13.01 29.42 10.02
CA VAL A 19 12.60 30.45 9.04
C VAL A 19 12.19 29.82 7.71
N LYS A 20 12.90 28.77 7.31
CA LYS A 20 12.60 27.98 6.12
C LYS A 20 12.98 26.53 6.35
N ALA A 21 12.02 25.63 6.21
CA ALA A 21 12.28 24.20 6.12
C ALA A 21 12.79 23.86 4.71
N GLU A 22 13.93 23.19 4.63
CA GLU A 22 14.49 22.70 3.36
C GLU A 22 14.26 21.21 3.17
N ASN A 23 14.10 20.48 4.26
CA ASN A 23 13.84 19.05 4.24
C ASN A 23 13.02 18.66 5.47
N ILE A 24 12.17 17.66 5.28
CA ILE A 24 11.40 17.03 6.34
C ILE A 24 11.52 15.51 6.20
N SER A 25 11.68 14.85 7.34
CA SER A 25 11.57 13.41 7.46
C SER A 25 10.50 13.09 8.48
N CYS A 26 9.55 12.23 8.12
CA CYS A 26 8.48 11.79 8.99
C CYS A 26 8.58 10.29 9.24
N ARG A 27 8.34 9.88 10.48
CA ARG A 27 8.51 8.50 10.92
C ARG A 27 7.49 8.15 11.98
N ALA A 28 6.98 6.92 11.97
CA ALA A 28 6.15 6.42 13.06
C ALA A 28 7.04 5.98 14.22
N GLU A 29 6.72 6.41 15.44
CA GLU A 29 7.50 6.09 16.64
C GLU A 29 7.59 4.56 16.85
N LYS A 30 6.45 3.88 16.74
CA LYS A 30 6.34 2.41 16.91
C LYS A 30 6.92 1.59 15.77
N PHE A 31 7.14 2.19 14.60
CA PHE A 31 7.65 1.49 13.42
C PHE A 31 8.84 2.26 12.84
N PRO A 32 10.00 2.27 13.54
CA PRO A 32 11.10 3.14 13.20
C PRO A 32 11.70 2.94 11.82
N ASN A 33 11.73 1.67 11.42
CA ASN A 33 12.44 1.18 10.25
C ASN A 33 11.48 0.88 9.09
N THR A 34 10.19 1.19 9.28
CA THR A 34 9.16 0.99 8.25
C THR A 34 8.90 2.32 7.56
N PRO A 35 9.08 2.41 6.24
CA PRO A 35 8.74 3.60 5.48
C PRO A 35 7.27 3.98 5.69
N ILE A 36 6.99 5.30 5.75
CA ILE A 36 5.64 5.79 6.04
C ILE A 36 4.58 5.30 5.04
N ALA A 37 4.99 5.14 3.77
CA ALA A 37 4.15 4.63 2.69
C ALA A 37 3.74 3.16 2.89
N ASP A 38 4.57 2.37 3.59
CA ASP A 38 4.32 0.95 3.82
C ASP A 38 3.44 0.70 5.05
N LEU A 39 3.19 1.74 5.87
CA LEU A 39 2.31 1.64 7.05
C LEU A 39 0.84 1.49 6.66
N GLY A 40 0.47 1.83 5.43
CA GLY A 40 -0.92 1.77 4.95
C GLY A 40 -1.83 2.85 5.55
N GLN A 41 -1.26 3.89 6.16
CA GLN A 41 -2.02 5.03 6.69
C GLN A 41 -2.01 6.20 5.70
N LYS A 42 -3.12 6.94 5.62
CA LYS A 42 -3.17 8.19 4.85
C LYS A 42 -2.53 9.30 5.67
N VAL A 43 -1.26 9.56 5.39
CA VAL A 43 -0.45 10.60 6.05
C VAL A 43 0.11 11.55 5.01
N GLU A 44 0.00 12.83 5.29
CA GLU A 44 0.67 13.89 4.56
C GLU A 44 1.92 14.27 5.35
N CYS A 45 3.08 14.20 4.69
CA CYS A 45 4.38 14.61 5.24
C CYS A 45 5.00 15.52 4.20
N ASP A 46 4.98 16.83 4.48
CA ASP A 46 5.32 17.86 3.51
C ASP A 46 6.16 18.98 4.17
N VAL A 47 7.07 19.54 3.39
CA VAL A 47 8.08 20.49 3.87
C VAL A 47 7.51 21.87 4.18
N ASP A 48 6.32 22.21 3.65
CA ASP A 48 5.68 23.51 3.85
C ASP A 48 4.69 23.49 5.03
N VAL A 49 4.07 22.34 5.34
CA VAL A 49 3.07 22.20 6.41
C VAL A 49 3.51 21.36 7.60
N GLY A 50 4.43 20.41 7.43
CA GLY A 50 4.79 19.43 8.45
C GLY A 50 4.13 18.07 8.21
N LEU A 51 3.65 17.43 9.27
CA LEU A 51 2.90 16.16 9.18
C LEU A 51 1.44 16.30 9.61
N ILE A 52 0.55 15.73 8.79
CA ILE A 52 -0.89 15.68 9.04
C ILE A 52 -1.38 14.24 8.86
N CYS A 53 -1.95 13.68 9.92
CA CYS A 53 -2.72 12.46 9.88
C CYS A 53 -4.11 12.67 10.49
N ASN A 54 -5.15 12.45 9.69
CA ASN A 54 -6.54 12.55 10.13
C ASN A 54 -7.10 11.16 10.45
N ASN A 55 -7.59 10.94 11.69
CA ASN A 55 -8.23 9.68 12.07
C ASN A 55 -9.43 9.34 11.17
N LYS A 56 -10.16 10.37 10.70
CA LYS A 56 -11.33 10.23 9.82
C LYS A 56 -10.98 9.65 8.44
N ASP A 57 -9.73 9.79 8.03
CA ASP A 57 -9.24 9.33 6.72
C ASP A 57 -8.64 7.92 6.79
N GLN A 58 -8.47 7.36 7.99
CA GLN A 58 -7.85 6.06 8.18
C GLN A 58 -8.87 4.93 7.99
N GLN A 59 -8.43 3.89 7.30
CA GLN A 59 -9.19 2.66 7.12
C GLN A 59 -8.49 1.53 7.87
N ILE A 60 -9.24 0.48 8.21
CA ILE A 60 -8.64 -0.76 8.70
C ILE A 60 -7.89 -1.40 7.53
N GLY A 61 -6.57 -1.57 7.65
CA GLY A 61 -5.75 -2.12 6.56
C GLY A 61 -4.25 -2.01 6.83
N GLY A 62 -3.47 -2.74 6.04
CA GLY A 62 -2.02 -2.81 6.19
C GLY A 62 -1.60 -3.51 7.49
N ILE A 63 -0.55 -2.99 8.14
CA ILE A 63 0.02 -3.54 9.38
C ILE A 63 -0.75 -3.07 10.63
N ILE A 64 -1.66 -2.10 10.50
CA ILE A 64 -2.34 -1.44 11.61
C ILE A 64 -3.82 -1.87 11.66
N PRO A 65 -4.27 -2.58 12.71
CA PRO A 65 -5.62 -3.15 12.77
C PRO A 65 -6.72 -2.16 13.21
N MET A 66 -6.41 -0.86 13.31
CA MET A 66 -7.33 0.16 13.84
C MET A 66 -7.38 1.39 12.91
N PRO A 67 -8.56 2.02 12.72
CA PRO A 67 -8.71 3.23 11.90
C PRO A 67 -8.32 4.49 12.70
N VAL A 68 -7.11 4.51 13.25
CA VAL A 68 -6.56 5.63 14.01
C VAL A 68 -5.14 5.90 13.56
N CYS A 69 -4.74 7.17 13.52
CA CYS A 69 -3.36 7.54 13.25
C CYS A 69 -2.41 6.92 14.27
N LEU A 70 -1.25 6.48 13.80
CA LEU A 70 -0.10 6.20 14.65
C LEU A 70 0.44 7.50 15.25
N ASN A 71 1.30 7.35 16.25
CA ASN A 71 2.11 8.45 16.75
C ASN A 71 3.31 8.62 15.81
N TYR A 72 3.39 9.78 15.16
CA TYR A 72 4.48 10.15 14.28
C TYR A 72 5.37 11.19 14.94
N GLU A 73 6.59 11.26 14.44
CA GLU A 73 7.55 12.32 14.77
C GLU A 73 8.14 12.84 13.47
N ILE A 74 8.53 14.11 13.49
CA ILE A 74 9.18 14.76 12.35
C ILE A 74 10.58 15.24 12.71
N SER A 75 11.47 15.20 11.73
CA SER A 75 12.79 15.82 11.76
C SER A 75 12.86 16.83 10.64
N VAL A 76 13.09 18.09 10.99
CA VAL A 76 13.09 19.22 10.04
C VAL A 76 14.49 19.78 9.92
N CYS A 77 14.93 20.04 8.69
CA CYS A 77 16.15 20.79 8.44
C CYS A 77 15.82 22.23 8.05
N CYS A 78 16.35 23.19 8.81
CA CYS A 78 15.98 24.61 8.72
C CYS A 78 17.18 25.50 8.41
N THR A 79 17.03 26.44 7.49
CA THR A 79 18.03 27.48 7.18
C THR A 79 17.64 28.85 7.74
N PRO A 80 18.60 29.75 8.04
CA PRO A 80 20.07 29.64 7.84
C PRO A 80 20.84 28.97 9.01
N ASN A 81 20.16 28.58 10.08
CA ASN A 81 20.82 28.14 11.33
C ASN A 81 21.41 26.72 11.31
N LYS A 82 21.14 25.90 10.27
CA LYS A 82 21.82 24.60 10.08
C LYS A 82 22.31 24.44 8.63
N PRO A 83 23.59 24.73 8.33
CA PRO A 83 24.16 24.55 6.99
C PRO A 83 24.36 23.09 6.56
N GLU A 84 24.17 22.11 7.46
CA GLU A 84 24.30 20.67 7.15
C GLU A 84 22.95 20.01 6.87
N CYS A 85 22.15 20.58 5.98
CA CYS A 85 20.98 19.92 5.41
C CYS A 85 21.39 19.00 4.25
N LEU A 86 22.12 17.93 4.53
CA LEU A 86 22.39 16.89 3.53
C LEU A 86 21.15 15.99 3.43
N SER A 87 20.51 15.99 2.26
CA SER A 87 19.39 15.09 1.98
C SER A 87 19.84 13.63 2.06
N PRO A 88 19.06 12.71 2.68
CA PRO A 88 19.23 11.29 2.39
C PRO A 88 18.98 11.06 0.89
N PRO A 89 19.66 10.09 0.25
CA PRO A 89 19.48 9.82 -1.16
C PRO A 89 18.02 9.46 -1.43
N SER A 90 17.37 10.19 -2.34
CA SER A 90 16.09 9.77 -2.91
C SER A 90 16.29 8.40 -3.57
N THR A 91 15.66 7.36 -3.03
CA THR A 91 15.40 6.14 -3.80
C THR A 91 14.35 6.48 -4.84
N THR A 92 14.80 6.96 -6.00
CA THR A 92 13.99 6.97 -7.21
C THR A 92 13.61 5.52 -7.52
N SER A 93 12.39 5.13 -7.22
CA SER A 93 11.80 3.91 -7.73
C SER A 93 11.57 4.11 -9.24
N THR A 94 12.59 3.77 -10.03
CA THR A 94 12.46 3.65 -11.48
C THR A 94 11.50 2.50 -11.76
N THR A 95 10.22 2.82 -11.94
CA THR A 95 9.25 1.88 -12.50
C THR A 95 9.60 1.70 -13.97
N THR A 96 10.38 0.67 -14.28
CA THR A 96 10.54 0.18 -15.65
C THR A 96 9.21 -0.44 -16.07
N SER A 97 8.30 0.39 -16.57
CA SER A 97 7.09 -0.06 -17.25
C SER A 97 7.50 -0.73 -18.55
N THR A 98 7.39 -2.06 -18.58
CA THR A 98 7.50 -2.83 -19.82
C THR A 98 6.27 -2.51 -20.67
N PRO A 99 6.40 -1.96 -21.89
CA PRO A 99 5.26 -1.82 -22.77
C PRO A 99 5.01 -3.20 -23.40
N SER A 100 4.06 -3.97 -22.86
CA SER A 100 3.57 -5.16 -23.57
C SER A 100 2.56 -4.69 -24.61
N SER A 101 3.09 -4.47 -25.82
CA SER A 101 2.34 -4.08 -27.01
C SER A 101 1.30 -5.13 -27.38
N THR A 102 0.07 -4.66 -27.52
CA THR A 102 -1.03 -5.37 -28.19
C THR A 102 -0.72 -5.58 -29.67
N THR A 103 -1.16 -6.72 -30.19
CA THR A 103 -1.68 -7.02 -31.54
C THR A 103 -1.01 -8.21 -32.20
N THR A 104 -1.76 -9.31 -32.43
CA THR A 104 -2.09 -9.74 -33.80
C THR A 104 -3.22 -10.78 -33.78
N SER A 105 -4.26 -10.49 -34.55
CA SER A 105 -5.29 -11.42 -35.00
C SER A 105 -4.70 -12.50 -35.91
N VAL A 106 -5.15 -13.74 -35.80
CA VAL A 106 -5.53 -14.60 -36.95
C VAL A 106 -6.28 -15.84 -36.46
N SER A 107 -7.46 -16.06 -37.04
CA SER A 107 -8.18 -17.33 -37.19
C SER A 107 -8.44 -17.49 -38.70
N PRO A 108 -8.91 -18.61 -39.26
CA PRO A 108 -9.06 -20.00 -38.79
C PRO A 108 -8.40 -21.03 -39.74
N THR A 109 -8.31 -22.33 -39.38
CA THR A 109 -8.45 -23.46 -40.33
C THR A 109 -8.63 -24.80 -39.62
N THR A 110 -9.78 -25.44 -39.86
CA THR A 110 -10.10 -26.89 -39.72
C THR A 110 -9.49 -27.68 -40.90
N PRO A 111 -9.24 -29.02 -40.79
CA PRO A 111 -10.27 -30.08 -40.90
C PRO A 111 -10.12 -31.21 -39.84
N SER A 112 -11.21 -31.81 -39.29
CA SER A 112 -11.90 -33.05 -39.75
C SER A 112 -10.91 -34.19 -40.08
N THR A 113 -10.95 -35.45 -39.63
CA THR A 113 -11.94 -36.41 -39.07
C THR A 113 -11.08 -37.62 -38.59
N THR A 114 -11.40 -38.46 -37.61
CA THR A 114 -12.22 -39.69 -37.75
C THR A 114 -12.43 -40.37 -36.39
N THR A 115 -13.69 -40.64 -36.04
CA THR A 115 -14.17 -41.65 -35.08
C THR A 115 -14.07 -43.06 -35.74
N PRO A 116 -14.01 -44.20 -35.02
CA PRO A 116 -15.14 -44.83 -34.27
C PRO A 116 -14.66 -45.41 -32.91
N THR A 117 -15.42 -45.88 -31.92
CA THR A 117 -16.78 -46.42 -31.76
C THR A 117 -17.09 -46.43 -30.23
N PRO A 118 -18.37 -46.38 -29.79
CA PRO A 118 -18.74 -46.56 -28.39
C PRO A 118 -18.98 -48.05 -28.04
N THR A 119 -18.50 -48.48 -26.88
CA THR A 119 -18.94 -49.72 -26.22
C THR A 119 -19.95 -49.37 -25.13
N PRO A 120 -21.19 -49.87 -25.19
CA PRO A 120 -22.12 -49.83 -24.07
C PRO A 120 -22.07 -51.15 -23.29
N GLU A 121 -21.82 -51.09 -21.97
CA GLU A 121 -22.09 -52.23 -21.08
C GLU A 121 -22.57 -51.68 -19.72
N VAL A 122 -23.89 -51.48 -19.60
CA VAL A 122 -24.88 -52.30 -18.87
C VAL A 122 -24.79 -52.13 -17.35
N ILE A 123 -25.73 -51.32 -16.86
CA ILE A 123 -26.18 -51.24 -15.47
C ILE A 123 -27.07 -52.44 -15.17
N PRO A 124 -26.84 -53.21 -14.10
CA PRO A 124 -27.91 -53.95 -13.45
C PRO A 124 -28.53 -53.07 -12.35
N SER A 125 -29.82 -52.81 -12.53
CA SER A 125 -30.70 -52.16 -11.55
C SER A 125 -31.36 -53.23 -10.68
N SER A 126 -31.51 -52.90 -9.39
CA SER A 126 -32.50 -53.40 -8.42
C SER A 126 -32.48 -54.89 -8.03
N THR A 127 -32.40 -55.17 -6.72
CA THR A 127 -33.55 -55.69 -5.95
C THR A 127 -33.26 -55.67 -4.45
N THR A 128 -34.09 -54.93 -3.73
CA THR A 128 -34.38 -55.08 -2.30
C THR A 128 -35.00 -56.47 -2.05
N PRO A 129 -34.84 -57.04 -0.84
CA PRO A 129 -36.06 -57.39 -0.12
C PRO A 129 -36.05 -56.90 1.34
N THR A 130 -37.21 -56.40 1.73
CA THR A 130 -37.62 -56.05 3.08
C THR A 130 -38.44 -57.23 3.62
N THR A 131 -38.09 -57.80 4.77
CA THR A 131 -38.99 -58.58 5.68
C THR A 131 -38.21 -58.77 7.00
N THR A 132 -38.54 -58.13 8.14
CA THR A 132 -39.67 -58.30 9.09
C THR A 132 -39.66 -59.65 9.82
N THR A 133 -39.23 -59.66 11.09
CA THR A 133 -40.02 -59.94 12.32
C THR A 133 -39.09 -59.85 13.52
#